data_AF-A0A9D6HD49-F1
#
_entry.id   AF-A0A9D6HD49-F1
#
_cell.length_a   1.000
_cell.length_b   1.000
_cell.length_c   1.000
_cell.angle_alpha   90.00
_cell.angle_beta   90.00
_cell.angle_gamma   90.00
#
_symmetry.space_group_name_H-M   'P 1'
#
loop_
_entity.id
_entity.type
_entity.pdbx_description
1 polymer ?
#
loop_
_entity_poly.entity_id
_entity_poly.type
_entity_poly.pdbx_seq_one_letter_code
_entity_poly.pdbx_strand_id
1 'polypeptide(L)'
;MISPAQQHWQGAFYDGVTPRRHDAEILLWGDHLEIRTAAAEDALAWLYAATELAQGQYAGEPIRLEHGRESVVVEDRRFLEAWRQVSAGERPREGFAAVSFRQGLLAILAVAAIVGGVWLWGAQAVSGLAAAVLPTAWEDRLGRSVMQELAPPERRCEEPRRREALDALTARLSAALPESPYHWEIAMVHGPVNALAAPGGHIVVFDELVAMVESPEELAAVLAHEMQHVELRHSTRSLFRQMTLEALLAALGAQGSWTASGGTLLTSLAFARRDESAADAQGLRMLEAAGIDGHAMARVFERFAAMEGDTASLVYLSTHPDSAERARLLQEMAAPAPDSPTPALTPAQWRALRRPCEP
;
A
#
# COMPACT_ATOMS: atom_id res chain seq x y z
N MET A 1 -1.60 68.57 14.61
CA MET A 1 -0.27 68.18 14.14
C MET A 1 0.70 68.49 15.27
N ILE A 2 1.01 67.47 16.07
CA ILE A 2 1.92 67.60 17.21
C ILE A 2 3.33 67.48 16.60
N SER A 3 4.15 68.52 16.76
CA SER A 3 5.57 68.47 16.42
C SER A 3 6.17 67.20 17.04
N PRO A 4 6.85 66.30 16.30
CA PRO A 4 7.43 65.12 16.91
C PRO A 4 8.42 65.61 17.97
N ALA A 5 8.08 65.38 19.24
CA ALA A 5 8.94 65.73 20.34
C ALA A 5 10.28 65.02 20.10
N GLN A 6 11.38 65.76 20.15
CA GLN A 6 12.72 65.19 20.16
C GLN A 6 12.76 64.20 21.33
N GLN A 7 12.80 62.91 21.04
CA GLN A 7 12.88 61.88 22.07
C GLN A 7 14.35 61.52 22.22
N HIS A 8 14.92 61.96 23.34
CA HIS A 8 16.31 61.73 23.70
C HIS A 8 16.42 60.49 24.58
N TRP A 9 17.31 59.59 24.20
CA TRP A 9 17.58 58.35 24.91
C TRP A 9 19.06 58.23 25.22
N GLN A 10 19.38 57.67 26.39
CA GLN A 10 20.76 57.38 26.77
C GLN A 10 21.06 55.91 26.50
N GLY A 11 22.20 55.64 25.88
CA GLY A 11 22.61 54.29 25.53
C GLY A 11 24.11 54.15 25.31
N ALA A 12 24.49 53.00 24.80
CA ALA A 12 25.86 52.67 24.45
C ALA A 12 25.99 52.47 22.94
N PHE A 13 26.94 53.16 22.32
CA PHE A 13 27.35 52.96 20.94
C PHE A 13 28.61 52.08 20.87
N TYR A 14 28.64 51.20 19.87
CA TYR A 14 29.77 50.33 19.53
C TYR A 14 30.08 50.49 18.05
N ASP A 15 31.33 50.83 17.74
CA ASP A 15 31.83 51.18 16.39
C ASP A 15 32.00 49.98 15.43
N GLY A 16 31.79 48.75 15.91
CA GLY A 16 31.93 47.53 15.10
C GLY A 16 33.37 47.12 14.73
N VAL A 17 34.36 47.89 15.20
CA VAL A 17 35.80 47.68 15.00
C VAL A 17 36.48 47.29 16.32
N THR A 18 36.08 47.94 17.42
CA THR A 18 36.56 47.69 18.77
C THR A 18 35.40 47.35 19.71
N PRO A 19 35.61 46.49 20.72
CA PRO A 19 34.56 46.16 21.70
C PRO A 19 34.36 47.27 22.75
N ARG A 20 34.81 48.50 22.49
CA ARG A 20 34.77 49.60 23.45
C ARG A 20 33.36 50.20 23.49
N ARG A 21 32.82 50.34 24.70
CA ARG A 21 31.57 51.05 24.94
C ARG A 21 31.81 52.57 24.87
N HIS A 22 31.04 53.24 24.04
CA HIS A 22 30.94 54.70 24.00
C HIS A 22 29.58 55.12 24.52
N ASP A 23 29.51 55.92 25.58
CA ASP A 23 28.22 56.45 26.02
C ASP A 23 27.70 57.43 24.95
N ALA A 24 26.44 57.25 24.59
CA ALA A 24 25.83 57.90 23.44
C ALA A 24 24.42 58.40 23.77
N GLU A 25 24.11 59.58 23.25
CA GLU A 25 22.75 60.09 23.20
C GLU A 25 22.13 59.72 21.86
N ILE A 26 20.95 59.09 21.89
CA ILE A 26 20.23 58.62 20.72
C ILE A 26 18.96 59.44 20.56
N LEU A 27 18.83 60.11 19.43
CA LEU A 27 17.67 60.92 19.06
C LEU A 27 16.92 60.23 17.93
N LEU A 28 15.61 60.11 18.06
CA LEU A 28 14.75 59.63 16.98
C LEU A 28 14.22 60.82 16.18
N TRP A 29 14.60 60.91 14.90
CA TRP A 29 14.20 61.97 13.96
C TRP A 29 13.44 61.37 12.78
N GLY A 30 12.49 62.11 12.21
CA GLY A 30 11.76 61.79 10.97
C GLY A 30 11.91 60.36 10.43
N ASP A 31 12.94 60.17 9.61
CA ASP A 31 13.33 58.94 8.87
C ASP A 31 14.66 58.29 9.34
N HIS A 32 15.31 58.83 10.38
CA HIS A 32 16.59 58.33 10.88
C HIS A 32 16.76 58.49 12.40
N LEU A 33 17.59 57.65 13.00
CA LEU A 33 18.10 57.92 14.34
C LEU A 33 19.45 58.62 14.25
N GLU A 34 19.68 59.56 15.16
CA GLU A 34 20.93 60.30 15.30
C GLU A 34 21.62 59.85 16.59
N ILE A 35 22.91 59.55 16.51
CA ILE A 35 23.74 59.07 17.62
C ILE A 35 24.83 60.10 17.86
N ARG A 36 24.83 60.69 19.06
CA ARG A 36 25.83 61.65 19.50
C ARG A 36 26.71 61.02 20.55
N THR A 37 28.02 60.98 20.30
CA THR A 37 29.00 60.50 21.27
C THR A 37 29.95 61.62 21.64
N ALA A 38 30.52 61.60 22.85
CA ALA A 38 31.50 62.60 23.27
C ALA A 38 32.83 62.54 22.48
N ALA A 39 33.04 61.46 21.70
CA ALA A 39 34.28 61.21 20.97
C ALA A 39 34.23 61.64 19.49
N ALA A 40 33.03 61.93 18.96
CA ALA A 40 32.83 62.35 17.58
C ALA A 40 32.35 63.81 17.54
N GLU A 41 32.98 64.65 16.71
CA GLU A 41 32.55 66.04 16.50
C GLU A 41 31.20 66.11 15.75
N ASP A 42 30.94 65.13 14.88
CA ASP A 42 29.71 65.02 14.11
C ASP A 42 28.81 63.90 14.66
N ALA A 43 27.50 64.13 14.60
CA ALA A 43 26.51 63.13 14.94
C ALA A 43 26.34 62.10 13.82
N LEU A 44 26.27 60.82 14.19
CA LEU A 44 26.05 59.73 13.23
C LEU A 44 24.56 59.58 12.95
N ALA A 45 24.15 59.52 11.70
CA ALA A 45 22.74 59.34 11.31
C ALA A 45 22.52 57.96 10.66
N TRP A 46 21.61 57.17 11.22
CA TRP A 46 21.22 55.86 10.69
C TRP A 46 19.77 55.89 10.19
N LEU A 47 19.57 55.59 8.91
CA LEU A 47 18.23 55.44 8.34
C LEU A 47 17.49 54.26 8.98
N TYR A 48 16.20 54.44 9.30
CA TYR A 48 15.41 53.34 9.88
C TYR A 48 15.30 52.14 8.96
N ALA A 49 15.22 52.37 7.64
CA ALA A 49 15.20 51.33 6.63
C ALA A 49 16.47 50.44 6.63
N ALA A 50 17.60 50.96 7.11
CA ALA A 50 18.88 50.25 7.18
C ALA A 50 19.26 49.84 8.61
N THR A 51 18.32 49.90 9.55
CA THR A 51 18.55 49.55 10.97
C THR A 51 17.74 48.31 11.35
N GLU A 52 18.44 47.31 11.89
CA GLU A 52 17.84 46.04 12.31
C GLU A 52 17.77 45.92 13.85
N LEU A 53 16.71 45.28 14.35
CA LEU A 53 16.60 44.94 15.77
C LEU A 53 17.29 43.60 16.02
N ALA A 54 18.51 43.63 16.54
CA ALA A 54 19.28 42.43 16.85
C ALA A 54 18.89 41.78 18.18
N GLN A 55 18.46 42.57 19.19
CA GLN A 55 18.10 42.08 20.53
C GLN A 55 17.07 42.98 21.22
N GLY A 56 16.31 42.46 22.18
CA GLY A 56 15.31 43.24 22.95
C GLY A 56 13.86 42.83 22.70
N GLN A 57 13.62 41.66 22.12
CA GLN A 57 12.27 41.14 21.85
C GLN A 57 11.60 40.56 23.11
N TYR A 58 12.40 40.07 24.07
CA TYR A 58 11.91 39.44 25.31
C TYR A 58 12.04 40.36 26.53
N ALA A 59 11.33 40.03 27.61
CA ALA A 59 11.33 40.85 28.81
C ALA A 59 12.63 40.76 29.61
N GLY A 60 13.25 41.91 29.89
CA GLY A 60 14.51 42.03 30.64
C GLY A 60 15.77 42.12 29.77
N GLU A 61 15.64 42.06 28.45
CA GLU A 61 16.78 42.24 27.52
C GLU A 61 17.02 43.71 27.20
N PRO A 62 18.29 44.16 27.09
CA PRO A 62 18.60 45.45 26.52
C PRO A 62 18.27 45.46 25.03
N ILE A 63 17.83 46.61 24.52
CA ILE A 63 17.44 46.79 23.13
C ILE A 63 18.70 47.07 22.32
N ARG A 64 19.02 46.18 21.37
CA ARG A 64 20.17 46.33 20.49
C ARG A 64 19.73 46.56 19.07
N LEU A 65 20.10 47.71 18.52
CA LEU A 65 19.95 48.06 17.11
C LEU A 65 21.29 47.93 16.40
N GLU A 66 21.28 47.40 15.19
CA GLU A 66 22.46 47.25 14.35
C GLU A 66 22.31 48.00 13.03
N HIS A 67 23.41 48.61 12.59
CA HIS A 67 23.56 49.22 11.27
C HIS A 67 24.91 48.78 10.70
N GLY A 68 24.88 47.80 9.80
CA GLY A 68 26.09 47.15 9.29
C GLY A 68 26.86 46.45 10.41
N ARG A 69 28.02 46.99 10.81
CA ARG A 69 28.87 46.43 11.89
C ARG A 69 28.72 47.19 13.21
N GLU A 70 28.10 48.36 13.18
CA GLU A 70 27.93 49.21 14.34
C GLU A 70 26.68 48.82 15.10
N SER A 71 26.66 49.04 16.43
CA SER A 71 25.47 48.75 17.22
C SER A 71 25.22 49.76 18.32
N VAL A 72 23.94 50.04 18.57
CA VAL A 72 23.45 50.87 19.66
C VAL A 72 22.68 49.99 20.63
N VAL A 73 22.98 50.12 21.92
CA VAL A 73 22.30 49.40 23.00
C VAL A 73 21.61 50.39 23.93
N VAL A 74 20.30 50.24 24.10
CA VAL A 74 19.48 51.06 25.00
C VAL A 74 18.77 50.15 26.00
N GLU A 75 18.92 50.45 27.29
CA GLU A 75 18.31 49.64 28.36
C GLU A 75 16.84 50.00 28.62
N ASP A 76 16.43 51.24 28.32
CA ASP A 76 15.06 51.70 28.55
C ASP A 76 14.09 51.07 27.55
N ARG A 77 13.12 50.29 28.05
CA ARG A 77 12.14 49.60 27.21
C ARG A 77 11.24 50.52 26.39
N ARG A 78 11.02 51.75 26.88
CA ARG A 78 10.19 52.75 26.19
C ARG A 78 10.82 53.17 24.86
N PHE A 79 12.14 53.01 24.71
CA PHE A 79 12.84 53.24 23.45
C PHE A 79 12.36 52.31 22.34
N LEU A 80 12.11 51.03 22.63
CA LEU A 80 11.67 50.07 21.61
C LEU A 80 10.30 50.43 21.05
N GLU A 81 9.38 50.89 21.91
CA GLU A 81 8.05 51.32 21.50
C GLU A 81 8.13 52.58 20.64
N ALA A 82 8.92 53.57 21.09
CA ALA A 82 9.16 54.80 20.34
C ALA A 82 9.79 54.53 18.96
N TRP A 83 10.84 53.69 18.93
CA TRP A 83 11.52 53.31 17.69
C TRP A 83 10.63 52.51 16.75
N ARG A 84 9.81 51.58 17.26
CA ARG A 84 8.82 50.85 16.43
C ARG A 84 7.77 51.78 15.83
N GLN A 85 7.35 52.80 16.57
CA GLN A 85 6.35 53.75 16.09
C GLN A 85 6.89 54.57 14.90
N VAL A 86 8.15 55.00 14.95
CA VAL A 86 8.76 55.80 13.88
C VAL A 86 9.27 54.96 12.71
N SER A 87 9.80 53.75 12.95
CA SER A 87 10.33 52.86 11.89
C SER A 87 9.26 52.05 11.14
N ALA A 88 8.02 52.00 11.62
CA ALA A 88 6.94 51.22 11.02
C ALA A 88 6.53 51.69 9.60
N GLY A 89 6.84 52.94 9.23
CA GLY A 89 6.50 53.51 7.92
C GLY A 89 7.41 53.08 6.76
N GLU A 90 8.64 52.64 7.06
CA GLU A 90 9.71 52.53 6.05
C GLU A 90 10.27 51.12 5.85
N ARG A 91 9.77 50.12 6.58
CA ARG A 91 10.24 48.74 6.43
C ARG A 91 9.61 48.04 5.23
N PRO A 92 10.40 47.48 4.29
CA PRO A 92 9.89 46.56 3.30
C PRO A 92 9.29 45.35 4.03
N ARG A 93 8.02 45.04 3.76
CA ARG A 93 7.36 43.82 4.26
C ARG A 93 7.91 42.61 3.50
N GLU A 94 9.09 42.13 3.84
CA GLU A 94 9.51 40.78 3.42
C GLU A 94 8.83 39.74 4.33
N GLY A 95 7.59 39.40 3.98
CA GLY A 95 6.90 38.25 4.55
C GLY A 95 6.80 37.16 3.51
N PHE A 96 7.42 36.00 3.77
CA PHE A 96 6.94 34.75 3.18
C PHE A 96 5.43 34.71 3.44
N ALA A 97 4.61 34.68 2.37
CA ALA A 97 3.16 34.69 2.50
C ALA A 97 2.75 33.55 3.44
N ALA A 98 2.17 33.89 4.59
CA ALA A 98 1.67 32.89 5.52
C ALA A 98 0.60 32.07 4.79
N VAL A 99 0.96 30.84 4.42
CA VAL A 99 0.05 29.91 3.76
C VAL A 99 -1.11 29.69 4.73
N SER A 100 -2.32 30.11 4.34
CA SER A 100 -3.49 29.94 5.20
C SER A 100 -3.71 28.45 5.47
N PHE A 101 -4.22 28.09 6.66
CA PHE A 101 -4.52 26.70 7.01
C PHE A 101 -5.34 25.98 5.91
N ARG A 102 -6.25 26.70 5.24
CA ARG A 102 -7.05 26.19 4.11
C ARG A 102 -6.19 25.85 2.90
N GLN A 103 -5.21 26.69 2.56
CA GLN A 103 -4.27 26.43 1.45
C GLN A 103 -3.32 25.27 1.77
N GLY A 104 -2.86 25.16 3.02
CA GLY A 104 -2.07 24.02 3.47
C GLY A 104 -2.87 22.70 3.39
N LEU A 105 -4.12 22.72 3.87
CA LEU A 105 -5.01 21.55 3.77
C LEU A 105 -5.31 21.18 2.32
N LEU A 106 -5.59 22.15 1.45
CA LEU A 106 -5.84 21.90 0.02
C LEU A 106 -4.60 21.31 -0.68
N ALA A 107 -3.39 21.78 -0.35
CA ALA A 107 -2.16 21.23 -0.89
C ALA A 107 -1.94 19.77 -0.45
N ILE A 108 -2.20 19.46 0.83
CA ILE A 108 -2.12 18.09 1.35
C ILE A 108 -3.15 17.18 0.66
N LEU A 109 -4.39 17.64 0.51
CA LEU A 109 -5.44 16.88 -0.17
C LEU A 109 -5.12 16.66 -1.66
N ALA A 110 -4.55 17.66 -2.34
CA ALA A 110 -4.09 17.52 -3.71
C ALA A 110 -2.95 16.50 -3.85
N VAL A 111 -1.95 16.53 -2.97
CA VAL A 111 -0.87 15.53 -2.96
C VAL A 111 -1.44 14.13 -2.66
N ALA A 112 -2.32 13.99 -1.69
CA ALA A 112 -2.97 12.73 -1.36
C ALA A 112 -3.82 12.20 -2.54
N ALA A 113 -4.52 13.07 -3.26
CA ALA A 113 -5.29 12.71 -4.45
C ALA A 113 -4.40 12.29 -5.62
N ILE A 114 -3.25 12.95 -5.82
CA ILE A 114 -2.28 12.57 -6.86
C ILE A 114 -1.65 11.23 -6.52
N VAL A 115 -1.19 11.02 -5.28
CA VAL A 115 -0.62 9.75 -4.83
C VAL A 115 -1.68 8.64 -4.90
N GLY A 116 -2.89 8.91 -4.43
CA GLY A 116 -4.01 7.97 -4.51
C GLY A 116 -4.39 7.64 -5.95
N GLY A 117 -4.36 8.62 -6.86
CA GLY A 117 -4.61 8.43 -8.29
C GLY A 117 -3.52 7.61 -8.96
N VAL A 118 -2.24 7.95 -8.74
CA VAL A 118 -1.10 7.16 -9.23
C VAL A 118 -1.14 5.74 -8.67
N TRP A 119 -1.65 5.53 -7.46
CA TRP A 119 -1.77 4.19 -6.89
C TRP A 119 -2.97 3.42 -7.47
N LEU A 120 -4.18 3.99 -7.40
CA LEU A 120 -5.41 3.37 -7.91
C LEU A 120 -5.33 3.01 -9.40
N TRP A 121 -4.71 3.88 -10.19
CA TRP A 121 -4.62 3.70 -11.64
C TRP A 121 -3.25 3.16 -12.08
N GLY A 122 -2.16 3.63 -11.49
CA GLY A 122 -0.80 3.24 -11.85
C GLY A 122 -0.37 1.90 -11.25
N ALA A 123 -0.69 1.58 -9.99
CA ALA A 123 -0.30 0.28 -9.41
C ALA A 123 -1.09 -0.88 -10.06
N GLN A 124 -2.34 -0.66 -10.45
CA GLN A 124 -3.14 -1.63 -11.20
C GLN A 124 -2.61 -1.83 -12.62
N ALA A 125 -2.13 -0.77 -13.27
CA ALA A 125 -1.50 -0.85 -14.59
C ALA A 125 -0.10 -1.51 -14.53
N VAL A 126 0.72 -1.13 -13.55
CA VAL A 126 2.07 -1.67 -13.34
C VAL A 126 2.02 -3.13 -12.92
N SER A 127 1.09 -3.55 -12.06
CA SER A 127 0.94 -4.96 -11.68
C SER A 127 0.46 -5.82 -12.85
N GLY A 128 -0.45 -5.31 -13.71
CA GLY A 128 -0.86 -6.00 -14.93
C GLY A 128 0.28 -6.19 -15.94
N LEU A 129 1.07 -5.13 -16.17
CA LEU A 129 2.25 -5.17 -17.05
C LEU A 129 3.39 -6.01 -16.48
N ALA A 130 3.69 -5.85 -15.20
CA ALA A 130 4.73 -6.61 -14.51
C ALA A 130 4.38 -8.11 -14.55
N ALA A 131 3.14 -8.48 -14.23
CA ALA A 131 2.66 -9.84 -14.39
C ALA A 131 2.86 -10.28 -15.84
N ALA A 132 2.34 -9.59 -16.85
CA ALA A 132 2.47 -10.04 -18.25
C ALA A 132 3.93 -10.28 -18.72
N VAL A 133 4.90 -9.53 -18.22
CA VAL A 133 6.32 -9.59 -18.63
C VAL A 133 7.18 -10.47 -17.71
N LEU A 134 6.67 -10.84 -16.53
CA LEU A 134 7.42 -11.64 -15.55
C LEU A 134 7.74 -13.03 -16.13
N PRO A 135 9.01 -13.45 -16.12
CA PRO A 135 9.37 -14.82 -16.50
C PRO A 135 8.73 -15.84 -15.55
N THR A 136 8.30 -16.97 -16.09
CA THR A 136 7.67 -18.05 -15.29
C THR A 136 8.58 -18.59 -14.18
N ALA A 137 9.90 -18.53 -14.36
CA ALA A 137 10.87 -18.90 -13.32
C ALA A 137 10.77 -18.04 -12.05
N TRP A 138 10.32 -16.78 -12.16
CA TRP A 138 10.04 -15.94 -10.99
C TRP A 138 8.73 -16.33 -10.33
N GLU A 139 7.71 -16.65 -11.11
CA GLU A 139 6.42 -17.13 -10.59
C GLU A 139 6.61 -18.43 -9.81
N ASP A 140 7.38 -19.38 -10.34
CA ASP A 140 7.70 -20.64 -9.69
C ASP A 140 8.48 -20.45 -8.36
N ARG A 141 9.38 -19.45 -8.28
CA ARG A 141 10.01 -19.08 -7.00
C ARG A 141 9.00 -18.53 -5.99
N LEU A 142 8.12 -17.62 -6.42
CA LEU A 142 7.07 -17.07 -5.56
C LEU A 142 6.11 -18.17 -5.10
N GLY A 143 5.70 -19.05 -6.01
CA GLY A 143 4.88 -20.23 -5.74
C GLY A 143 5.48 -21.12 -4.67
N ARG A 144 6.75 -21.50 -4.81
CA ARG A 144 7.44 -22.28 -3.76
C ARG A 144 7.45 -21.61 -2.39
N SER A 145 7.62 -20.28 -2.33
CA SER A 145 7.53 -19.55 -1.06
C SER A 145 6.11 -19.61 -0.48
N VAL A 146 5.08 -19.51 -1.30
CA VAL A 146 3.68 -19.70 -0.87
C VAL A 146 3.44 -21.13 -0.38
N MET A 147 3.95 -22.14 -1.10
CA MET A 147 3.84 -23.54 -0.72
C MET A 147 4.57 -23.85 0.60
N GLN A 148 5.69 -23.20 0.89
CA GLN A 148 6.37 -23.37 2.18
C GLN A 148 5.53 -22.88 3.37
N GLU A 149 4.71 -21.84 3.17
CA GLU A 149 3.85 -21.28 4.22
C GLU A 149 2.52 -22.03 4.34
N LEU A 150 1.85 -22.32 3.22
CA LEU A 150 0.51 -22.93 3.21
C LEU A 150 0.54 -24.46 3.25
N ALA A 151 1.57 -25.07 2.67
CA ALA A 151 1.74 -26.51 2.57
C ALA A 151 3.17 -26.95 2.96
N PRO A 152 3.64 -26.62 4.17
CA PRO A 152 4.93 -27.12 4.64
C PRO A 152 4.91 -28.65 4.69
N PRO A 153 6.04 -29.35 4.44
CA PRO A 153 6.09 -30.80 4.33
C PRO A 153 5.41 -31.55 5.49
N GLU A 154 5.50 -31.01 6.71
CA GLU A 154 4.93 -31.60 7.92
C GLU A 154 3.39 -31.54 7.97
N ARG A 155 2.77 -30.71 7.12
CA ARG A 155 1.30 -30.60 6.99
C ARG A 155 0.76 -31.29 5.73
N ARG A 156 1.63 -31.83 4.88
CA ARG A 156 1.23 -32.46 3.63
C ARG A 156 0.69 -33.87 3.88
N CYS A 157 -0.40 -34.17 3.21
CA CYS A 157 -1.05 -35.47 3.22
C CYS A 157 -0.29 -36.50 2.35
N GLU A 158 0.89 -36.96 2.77
CA GLU A 158 1.85 -37.69 1.91
C GLU A 158 1.58 -39.20 1.65
N GLU A 159 0.38 -39.73 1.92
CA GLU A 159 0.07 -41.15 1.65
C GLU A 159 0.32 -41.49 0.15
N PRO A 160 1.13 -42.51 -0.19
CA PRO A 160 1.53 -42.77 -1.58
C PRO A 160 0.35 -42.96 -2.56
N ARG A 161 -0.71 -43.65 -2.13
CA ARG A 161 -1.90 -43.87 -2.96
C ARG A 161 -2.72 -42.59 -3.19
N ARG A 162 -2.73 -41.69 -2.21
CA ARG A 162 -3.37 -40.37 -2.33
C ARG A 162 -2.58 -39.50 -3.30
N ARG A 163 -1.25 -39.47 -3.16
CA ARG A 163 -0.36 -38.76 -4.09
C ARG A 163 -0.54 -39.26 -5.52
N GLU A 164 -0.52 -40.57 -5.73
CA GLU A 164 -0.74 -41.17 -7.05
C GLU A 164 -2.11 -40.78 -7.65
N ALA A 165 -3.17 -40.75 -6.83
CA ALA A 165 -4.49 -40.32 -7.28
C ALA A 165 -4.53 -38.83 -7.66
N LEU A 166 -3.90 -37.97 -6.86
CA LEU A 166 -3.82 -36.54 -7.14
C LEU A 166 -2.96 -36.25 -8.38
N ASP A 167 -1.84 -36.95 -8.54
CA ASP A 167 -0.95 -36.85 -9.70
C ASP A 167 -1.66 -37.31 -10.98
N ALA A 168 -2.44 -38.40 -10.91
CA ALA A 168 -3.21 -38.88 -12.06
C ALA A 168 -4.28 -37.86 -12.50
N LEU A 169 -4.97 -37.22 -11.55
CA LEU A 169 -5.94 -36.17 -11.86
C LEU A 169 -5.26 -34.94 -12.45
N THR A 170 -4.14 -34.51 -11.84
CA THR A 170 -3.31 -33.38 -12.30
C THR A 170 -2.79 -33.62 -13.71
N ALA A 171 -2.29 -34.81 -14.01
CA ALA A 171 -1.79 -35.18 -15.34
C ALA A 171 -2.92 -35.14 -16.39
N ARG A 172 -4.11 -35.65 -16.06
CA ARG A 172 -5.26 -35.61 -16.98
C ARG A 172 -5.71 -34.18 -17.27
N LEU A 173 -5.78 -33.34 -16.23
CA LEU A 173 -6.15 -31.93 -16.37
C LEU A 173 -5.09 -31.15 -17.14
N SER A 174 -3.81 -31.25 -16.77
CA SER A 174 -2.72 -30.53 -17.44
C SER A 174 -2.51 -30.95 -18.89
N ALA A 175 -2.84 -32.18 -19.27
CA ALA A 175 -2.83 -32.61 -20.68
C ALA A 175 -3.81 -31.81 -21.56
N ALA A 176 -4.85 -31.19 -20.97
CA ALA A 176 -5.75 -30.27 -21.67
C ALA A 176 -5.16 -28.86 -21.88
N LEU A 177 -3.97 -28.59 -21.33
CA LEU A 177 -3.24 -27.32 -21.45
C LEU A 177 -1.86 -27.51 -22.11
N PRO A 178 -1.80 -27.95 -23.39
CA PRO A 178 -0.53 -28.31 -24.03
C PRO A 178 0.45 -27.14 -24.18
N GLU A 179 -0.05 -25.89 -24.20
CA GLU A 179 0.76 -24.67 -24.32
C GLU A 179 1.12 -24.07 -22.96
N SER A 180 0.73 -24.70 -21.84
CA SER A 180 1.05 -24.21 -20.50
C SER A 180 2.56 -24.16 -20.29
N PRO A 181 3.11 -23.02 -19.81
CA PRO A 181 4.53 -22.92 -19.50
C PRO A 181 4.84 -23.42 -18.08
N TYR A 182 3.86 -23.95 -17.35
CA TYR A 182 3.98 -24.28 -15.93
C TYR A 182 4.17 -25.78 -15.69
N HIS A 183 4.94 -26.09 -14.65
CA HIS A 183 4.98 -27.43 -14.07
C HIS A 183 4.01 -27.49 -12.89
N TRP A 184 3.07 -28.42 -12.94
CA TRP A 184 1.99 -28.50 -11.96
C TRP A 184 2.42 -29.28 -10.71
N GLU A 185 2.36 -28.63 -9.54
CA GLU A 185 2.49 -29.23 -8.21
C GLU A 185 1.22 -28.95 -7.42
N ILE A 186 0.45 -30.00 -7.11
CA ILE A 186 -0.73 -29.89 -6.25
C ILE A 186 -0.45 -30.60 -4.93
N ALA A 187 -0.51 -29.87 -3.82
CA ALA A 187 -0.35 -30.43 -2.48
C ALA A 187 -1.69 -30.48 -1.76
N MET A 188 -1.99 -31.64 -1.17
CA MET A 188 -3.10 -31.78 -0.24
C MET A 188 -2.63 -31.56 1.19
N VAL A 189 -3.36 -30.74 1.95
CA VAL A 189 -3.05 -30.42 3.35
C VAL A 189 -4.31 -30.47 4.21
N HIS A 190 -4.12 -30.59 5.52
CA HIS A 190 -5.20 -30.41 6.48
C HIS A 190 -5.69 -28.97 6.53
N GLY A 191 -7.01 -28.76 6.45
CA GLY A 191 -7.61 -27.45 6.72
C GLY A 191 -9.06 -27.32 6.23
N PRO A 192 -9.60 -26.08 6.22
CA PRO A 192 -11.02 -25.85 5.97
C PRO A 192 -11.41 -26.19 4.52
N VAL A 193 -12.71 -26.22 4.22
CA VAL A 193 -13.22 -26.31 2.83
C VAL A 193 -12.65 -25.15 1.99
N ASN A 194 -11.56 -25.40 1.27
CA ASN A 194 -10.92 -24.44 0.38
C ASN A 194 -9.97 -25.12 -0.65
N ALA A 195 -9.56 -24.37 -1.67
CA ALA A 195 -8.40 -24.63 -2.52
C ALA A 195 -7.81 -23.29 -2.97
N LEU A 196 -6.52 -23.24 -3.29
CA LEU A 196 -5.83 -21.99 -3.62
C LEU A 196 -4.79 -22.19 -4.72
N ALA A 197 -4.90 -21.36 -5.75
CA ALA A 197 -3.88 -21.19 -6.78
C ALA A 197 -2.74 -20.26 -6.31
N ALA A 198 -1.53 -20.78 -6.25
CA ALA A 198 -0.29 -20.02 -6.08
C ALA A 198 0.42 -19.80 -7.43
N PRO A 199 1.22 -18.73 -7.59
CA PRO A 199 1.94 -18.47 -8.83
C PRO A 199 2.81 -19.65 -9.28
N GLY A 200 2.95 -19.86 -10.60
CA GLY A 200 3.97 -20.76 -11.15
C GLY A 200 3.63 -22.25 -11.19
N GLY A 201 2.36 -22.61 -11.19
CA GLY A 201 1.91 -24.02 -11.29
C GLY A 201 1.61 -24.71 -9.97
N HIS A 202 1.50 -23.94 -8.88
CA HIS A 202 1.38 -24.46 -7.52
C HIS A 202 -0.06 -24.35 -7.03
N ILE A 203 -0.66 -25.43 -6.52
CA ILE A 203 -2.02 -25.43 -5.96
C ILE A 203 -2.02 -26.11 -4.60
N VAL A 204 -2.72 -25.51 -3.64
CA VAL A 204 -3.00 -26.14 -2.34
C VAL A 204 -4.47 -26.54 -2.29
N VAL A 205 -4.74 -27.81 -2.02
CA VAL A 205 -6.09 -28.33 -1.81
C VAL A 205 -6.23 -28.80 -0.36
N PHE A 206 -7.31 -28.39 0.30
CA PHE A 206 -7.55 -28.77 1.68
C PHE A 206 -8.41 -30.04 1.77
N ASP A 207 -8.13 -30.88 2.77
CA ASP A 207 -8.80 -32.18 2.94
C ASP A 207 -10.31 -32.06 3.19
N GLU A 208 -10.78 -31.04 3.91
CA GLU A 208 -12.22 -30.81 4.09
C GLU A 208 -12.93 -30.49 2.76
N LEU A 209 -12.28 -29.82 1.80
CA LEU A 209 -12.84 -29.64 0.46
C LEU A 209 -13.07 -31.00 -0.21
N VAL A 210 -12.06 -31.87 -0.15
CA VAL A 210 -12.10 -33.21 -0.75
C VAL A 210 -13.16 -34.09 -0.06
N ALA A 211 -13.37 -33.90 1.24
CA ALA A 211 -14.41 -34.58 1.99
C ALA A 211 -15.82 -34.09 1.61
N MET A 212 -15.95 -32.80 1.29
CA MET A 212 -17.20 -32.10 0.97
C MET A 212 -17.73 -32.43 -0.43
N VAL A 213 -16.86 -32.48 -1.45
CA VAL A 213 -17.27 -32.82 -2.81
C VAL A 213 -17.78 -34.27 -2.92
N GLU A 214 -18.76 -34.51 -3.79
CA GLU A 214 -19.44 -35.81 -3.88
C GLU A 214 -18.86 -36.74 -4.94
N SER A 215 -18.11 -36.20 -5.91
CA SER A 215 -17.55 -36.98 -7.01
C SER A 215 -16.13 -36.52 -7.39
N PRO A 216 -15.33 -37.39 -8.02
CA PRO A 216 -14.00 -36.99 -8.50
C PRO A 216 -14.10 -35.93 -9.62
N GLU A 217 -15.21 -35.84 -10.34
CA GLU A 217 -15.48 -34.78 -11.33
C GLU A 217 -15.69 -33.41 -10.66
N GLU A 218 -16.33 -33.36 -9.49
CA GLU A 218 -16.47 -32.13 -8.72
C GLU A 218 -15.10 -31.65 -8.20
N LEU A 219 -14.26 -32.57 -7.71
CA LEU A 219 -12.87 -32.22 -7.35
C LEU A 219 -12.08 -31.73 -8.57
N ALA A 220 -12.22 -32.42 -9.71
CA ALA A 220 -11.59 -32.02 -10.96
C ALA A 220 -12.02 -30.61 -11.37
N ALA A 221 -13.29 -30.25 -11.15
CA ALA A 221 -13.81 -28.93 -11.46
C ALA A 221 -13.20 -27.83 -10.60
N VAL A 222 -13.04 -28.06 -9.29
CA VAL A 222 -12.33 -27.11 -8.42
C VAL A 222 -10.86 -26.97 -8.85
N LEU A 223 -10.17 -28.08 -9.13
CA LEU A 223 -8.78 -28.01 -9.58
C LEU A 223 -8.63 -27.34 -10.94
N ALA A 224 -9.54 -27.59 -11.89
CA ALA A 224 -9.55 -26.92 -13.18
C ALA A 224 -9.72 -25.40 -13.01
N HIS A 225 -10.61 -24.96 -12.11
CA HIS A 225 -10.77 -23.55 -11.74
C HIS A 225 -9.46 -22.94 -11.20
N GLU A 226 -8.82 -23.59 -10.22
CA GLU A 226 -7.56 -23.12 -9.65
C GLU A 226 -6.42 -23.09 -10.68
N MET A 227 -6.33 -24.10 -11.56
CA MET A 227 -5.35 -24.12 -12.65
C MET A 227 -5.53 -22.93 -13.59
N GLN A 228 -6.77 -22.50 -13.85
CA GLN A 228 -7.00 -21.32 -14.68
C GLN A 228 -6.65 -20.00 -13.99
N HIS A 229 -6.73 -19.92 -12.66
CA HIS A 229 -6.16 -18.77 -11.93
C HIS A 229 -4.64 -18.67 -12.13
N VAL A 230 -3.93 -19.80 -12.21
CA VAL A 230 -2.50 -19.82 -12.51
C VAL A 230 -2.23 -19.45 -13.98
N GLU A 231 -2.90 -20.10 -14.93
CA GLU A 231 -2.73 -19.85 -16.38
C GLU A 231 -2.98 -18.39 -16.76
N LEU A 232 -4.04 -17.80 -16.20
CA LEU A 232 -4.39 -16.39 -16.42
C LEU A 232 -3.59 -15.44 -15.52
N ARG A 233 -2.66 -15.97 -14.72
CA ARG A 233 -1.75 -15.23 -13.83
C ARG A 233 -2.49 -14.36 -12.82
N HIS A 234 -3.68 -14.79 -12.40
CA HIS A 234 -4.50 -14.13 -11.40
C HIS A 234 -3.78 -14.10 -10.05
N SER A 235 -3.21 -15.23 -9.62
CA SER A 235 -2.44 -15.35 -8.38
C SER A 235 -1.22 -14.43 -8.38
N THR A 236 -0.49 -14.38 -9.49
CA THR A 236 0.66 -13.48 -9.68
C THR A 236 0.22 -12.02 -9.55
N ARG A 237 -0.80 -11.59 -10.31
CA ARG A 237 -1.31 -10.21 -10.25
C ARG A 237 -1.78 -9.83 -8.84
N SER A 238 -2.48 -10.74 -8.15
CA SER A 238 -2.99 -10.48 -6.80
C SER A 238 -1.85 -10.32 -5.78
N LEU A 239 -0.86 -11.21 -5.81
CA LEU A 239 0.30 -11.13 -4.92
C LEU A 239 1.10 -9.85 -5.17
N PHE A 240 1.35 -9.48 -6.44
CA PHE A 240 2.03 -8.22 -6.76
C PHE A 240 1.26 -6.99 -6.28
N ARG A 241 -0.06 -6.96 -6.48
CA ARG A 241 -0.91 -5.86 -5.97
C ARG A 241 -0.73 -5.71 -4.46
N GLN A 242 -0.68 -6.80 -3.72
CA GLN A 242 -0.48 -6.74 -2.28
C GLN A 242 0.93 -6.30 -1.87
N MET A 243 1.97 -6.86 -2.47
CA MET A 243 3.36 -6.42 -2.21
C MET A 243 3.53 -4.92 -2.48
N THR A 244 2.87 -4.38 -3.52
CA THR A 244 2.91 -2.95 -3.81
C THR A 244 2.14 -2.10 -2.79
N LEU A 245 1.03 -2.62 -2.24
CA LEU A 245 0.30 -1.97 -1.15
C LEU A 245 1.15 -1.91 0.11
N GLU A 246 1.79 -3.03 0.47
CA GLU A 246 2.67 -3.12 1.63
C GLU A 246 3.86 -2.17 1.52
N ALA A 247 4.53 -2.14 0.37
CA ALA A 247 5.64 -1.22 0.13
C ALA A 247 5.21 0.25 0.29
N LEU A 248 3.99 0.60 -0.13
CA LEU A 248 3.44 1.94 0.06
C LEU A 248 3.16 2.23 1.54
N LEU A 249 2.50 1.31 2.25
CA LEU A 249 2.20 1.49 3.68
C LEU A 249 3.50 1.65 4.49
N ALA A 250 4.51 0.84 4.19
CA ALA A 250 5.84 0.94 4.79
C ALA A 250 6.48 2.31 4.51
N ALA A 251 6.40 2.81 3.27
CA ALA A 251 6.92 4.14 2.91
C ALA A 251 6.20 5.29 3.64
N LEU A 252 4.94 5.10 4.00
CA LEU A 252 4.15 6.06 4.79
C LEU A 252 4.39 5.97 6.30
N GLY A 253 5.36 5.15 6.74
CA GLY A 253 5.65 4.93 8.15
C GLY A 253 4.61 4.08 8.88
N ALA A 254 3.63 3.53 8.16
CA ALA A 254 2.74 2.52 8.71
C ALA A 254 3.51 1.20 8.77
N GLN A 255 4.19 0.96 9.90
CA GLN A 255 4.79 -0.33 10.20
C GLN A 255 3.71 -1.32 10.63
N GLY A 256 2.91 -1.76 9.65
CA GLY A 256 2.14 -2.98 9.79
C GLY A 256 3.07 -4.15 9.52
N SER A 257 3.54 -4.82 10.57
CA SER A 257 4.23 -6.10 10.44
C SER A 257 3.20 -7.15 10.03
N TRP A 258 2.95 -7.28 8.73
CA TRP A 258 2.51 -8.57 8.20
C TRP A 258 3.71 -9.51 8.31
N THR A 259 3.91 -10.07 9.50
CA THR A 259 4.59 -11.36 9.57
C THR A 259 3.80 -12.28 8.67
N ALA A 260 4.41 -12.75 7.59
CA ALA A 260 3.87 -13.76 6.69
C ALA A 260 3.26 -14.88 7.55
N SER A 261 1.95 -14.83 7.71
CA SER A 261 1.18 -15.83 8.42
C SER A 261 0.20 -16.38 7.42
N GLY A 262 -0.02 -17.69 7.40
CA GLY A 262 -0.88 -18.32 6.40
C GLY A 262 -2.21 -17.60 6.14
N GLY A 263 -2.91 -17.09 7.17
CA GLY A 263 -4.19 -16.38 7.01
C GLY A 263 -4.09 -15.06 6.23
N THR A 264 -2.98 -14.38 6.39
CA THR A 264 -2.62 -13.18 5.63
C THR A 264 -2.55 -13.52 4.14
N LEU A 265 -1.82 -14.59 3.82
CA LEU A 265 -1.60 -15.09 2.47
C LEU A 265 -2.89 -15.63 1.81
N LEU A 266 -3.81 -16.21 2.60
CA LEU A 266 -5.13 -16.60 2.11
C LEU A 266 -5.90 -15.41 1.52
N THR A 267 -5.93 -14.28 2.23
CA THR A 267 -6.61 -13.08 1.73
C THR A 267 -5.90 -12.46 0.52
N SER A 268 -4.61 -12.73 0.36
CA SER A 268 -3.81 -12.36 -0.81
C SER A 268 -4.24 -13.03 -2.10
N LEU A 269 -4.86 -14.20 -1.99
CA LEU A 269 -5.29 -14.99 -3.11
C LEU A 269 -6.79 -14.82 -3.39
N ALA A 270 -7.45 -13.82 -2.78
CA ALA A 270 -8.80 -13.44 -3.16
C ALA A 270 -8.81 -12.70 -4.52
N PHE A 271 -9.65 -13.16 -5.44
CA PHE A 271 -9.69 -12.65 -6.82
C PHE A 271 -10.90 -11.73 -7.07
N ALA A 272 -10.78 -10.89 -8.11
CA ALA A 272 -11.90 -10.03 -8.51
C ALA A 272 -12.95 -10.85 -9.28
N ARG A 273 -14.22 -10.44 -9.25
CA ARG A 273 -15.31 -11.13 -10.00
C ARG A 273 -14.98 -11.43 -11.47
N ARG A 274 -14.33 -10.48 -12.16
CA ARG A 274 -13.92 -10.67 -13.56
C ARG A 274 -12.91 -11.80 -13.74
N ASP A 275 -12.04 -12.00 -12.74
CA ASP A 275 -11.02 -13.02 -12.72
C ASP A 275 -11.70 -14.38 -12.46
N GLU A 276 -12.70 -14.44 -11.57
CA GLU A 276 -13.55 -15.63 -11.36
C GLU A 276 -14.27 -16.04 -12.64
N SER A 277 -14.98 -15.13 -13.32
CA SER A 277 -15.71 -15.48 -14.56
C SER A 277 -14.79 -15.98 -15.68
N ALA A 278 -13.55 -15.47 -15.75
CA ALA A 278 -12.56 -15.93 -16.71
C ALA A 278 -12.03 -17.32 -16.36
N ALA A 279 -11.76 -17.59 -15.07
CA ALA A 279 -11.36 -18.90 -14.58
C ALA A 279 -12.48 -19.93 -14.76
N ASP A 280 -13.74 -19.58 -14.49
CA ASP A 280 -14.91 -20.42 -14.74
C ASP A 280 -15.01 -20.86 -16.20
N ALA A 281 -14.99 -19.89 -17.11
CA ALA A 281 -15.17 -20.14 -18.53
C ALA A 281 -14.03 -21.01 -19.11
N GLN A 282 -12.79 -20.77 -18.69
CA GLN A 282 -11.65 -21.58 -19.13
C GLN A 282 -11.61 -22.94 -18.43
N GLY A 283 -12.02 -23.01 -17.15
CA GLY A 283 -12.03 -24.22 -16.36
C GLY A 283 -13.03 -25.22 -16.91
N LEU A 284 -14.22 -24.74 -17.28
CA LEU A 284 -15.22 -25.54 -17.98
C LEU A 284 -14.69 -26.10 -19.30
N ARG A 285 -14.06 -25.28 -20.15
CA ARG A 285 -13.43 -25.75 -21.39
C ARG A 285 -12.34 -26.77 -21.15
N MET A 286 -11.57 -26.59 -20.09
CA MET A 286 -10.50 -27.51 -19.70
C MET A 286 -11.06 -28.87 -19.27
N LEU A 287 -12.16 -28.90 -18.51
CA LEU A 287 -12.84 -30.15 -18.15
C LEU A 287 -13.36 -30.88 -19.38
N GLU A 288 -14.02 -30.16 -20.29
CA GLU A 288 -14.54 -30.71 -21.54
C GLU A 288 -13.42 -31.28 -22.42
N ALA A 289 -12.30 -30.56 -22.55
CA ALA A 289 -11.11 -31.01 -23.27
C ALA A 289 -10.43 -32.22 -22.60
N ALA A 290 -10.52 -32.35 -21.28
CA ALA A 290 -10.08 -33.53 -20.53
C ALA A 290 -11.07 -34.71 -20.55
N GLY A 291 -12.21 -34.56 -21.25
CA GLY A 291 -13.28 -35.55 -21.33
C GLY A 291 -13.96 -35.79 -19.98
N ILE A 292 -14.02 -34.77 -19.13
CA ILE A 292 -14.68 -34.76 -17.81
C ILE A 292 -16.01 -34.02 -17.95
N ASP A 293 -17.04 -34.48 -17.25
CA ASP A 293 -18.38 -33.85 -17.25
C ASP A 293 -18.31 -32.39 -16.76
N GLY A 294 -18.49 -31.44 -17.69
CA GLY A 294 -18.48 -30.00 -17.39
C GLY A 294 -19.59 -29.57 -16.43
N HIS A 295 -20.72 -30.29 -16.37
CA HIS A 295 -21.79 -30.00 -15.41
C HIS A 295 -21.35 -30.23 -13.96
N ALA A 296 -20.26 -30.97 -13.71
CA ALA A 296 -19.69 -31.11 -12.36
C ALA A 296 -19.26 -29.77 -11.76
N MET A 297 -18.82 -28.83 -12.60
CA MET A 297 -18.46 -27.49 -12.16
C MET A 297 -19.68 -26.75 -11.60
N ALA A 298 -20.79 -26.76 -12.33
CA ALA A 298 -22.03 -26.18 -11.84
C ALA A 298 -22.47 -26.81 -10.50
N ARG A 299 -22.45 -28.15 -10.39
CA ARG A 299 -22.87 -28.86 -9.17
C ARG A 299 -22.04 -28.48 -7.93
N VAL A 300 -20.73 -28.35 -8.07
CA VAL A 300 -19.88 -27.96 -6.93
C VAL A 300 -20.14 -26.50 -6.52
N PHE A 301 -20.41 -25.59 -7.45
CA PHE A 301 -20.79 -24.21 -7.13
C PHE A 301 -22.19 -24.10 -6.50
N GLU A 302 -23.16 -24.91 -6.93
CA GLU A 302 -24.46 -25.01 -6.25
C GLU A 302 -24.29 -25.48 -4.80
N ARG A 303 -23.37 -26.41 -4.57
CA ARG A 303 -23.05 -26.90 -3.22
C ARG A 303 -22.41 -25.81 -2.37
N PHE A 304 -21.44 -25.06 -2.89
CA PHE A 304 -20.89 -23.91 -2.18
C PHE A 304 -21.96 -22.87 -1.85
N ALA A 305 -22.87 -22.58 -2.79
CA ALA A 305 -24.00 -21.68 -2.58
C ALA A 305 -24.97 -22.19 -1.51
N ALA A 306 -25.26 -23.49 -1.49
CA ALA A 306 -26.13 -24.10 -0.47
C ALA A 306 -25.51 -24.07 0.94
N MET A 307 -24.20 -23.94 1.03
CA MET A 307 -23.47 -23.77 2.29
C MET A 307 -23.30 -22.29 2.69
N GLU A 308 -23.83 -21.32 1.93
CA GLU A 308 -23.78 -19.90 2.29
C GLU A 308 -24.45 -19.67 3.66
N GLY A 309 -23.66 -19.24 4.64
CA GLY A 309 -24.09 -19.02 6.03
C GLY A 309 -23.58 -20.06 7.03
N ASP A 310 -22.96 -21.16 6.57
CA ASP A 310 -22.18 -22.06 7.42
C ASP A 310 -20.75 -21.53 7.60
N THR A 311 -20.22 -21.62 8.82
CA THR A 311 -18.83 -21.23 9.12
C THR A 311 -17.79 -22.01 8.31
N ALA A 312 -18.11 -23.25 7.89
CA ALA A 312 -17.19 -24.10 7.14
C ALA A 312 -16.92 -23.59 5.71
N SER A 313 -17.88 -22.91 5.07
CA SER A 313 -17.75 -22.41 3.69
C SER A 313 -17.25 -20.96 3.60
N LEU A 314 -17.25 -20.22 4.72
CA LEU A 314 -16.86 -18.81 4.75
C LEU A 314 -15.47 -18.56 4.16
N VAL A 315 -14.53 -19.49 4.34
CA VAL A 315 -13.16 -19.34 3.86
C VAL A 315 -13.12 -19.41 2.33
N TYR A 316 -13.77 -20.40 1.72
CA TYR A 316 -13.91 -20.49 0.27
C TYR A 316 -14.65 -19.28 -0.30
N LEU A 317 -15.81 -18.93 0.27
CA LEU A 317 -16.63 -17.81 -0.22
C LEU A 317 -15.96 -16.44 -0.07
N SER A 318 -15.03 -16.29 0.89
CA SER A 318 -14.24 -15.07 1.05
C SER A 318 -13.18 -14.89 -0.04
N THR A 319 -12.74 -15.99 -0.66
CA THR A 319 -11.74 -15.99 -1.74
C THR A 319 -12.41 -16.08 -3.12
N HIS A 320 -13.57 -16.72 -3.20
CA HIS A 320 -14.37 -16.97 -4.41
C HIS A 320 -15.86 -16.60 -4.18
N PRO A 321 -16.26 -15.33 -4.42
CA PRO A 321 -17.63 -14.89 -4.21
C PRO A 321 -18.60 -15.34 -5.32
N ASP A 322 -19.90 -15.09 -5.08
CA ASP A 322 -21.00 -15.18 -6.06
C ASP A 322 -21.29 -16.61 -6.59
N SER A 323 -21.13 -17.64 -5.75
CA SER A 323 -21.29 -19.06 -6.12
C SER A 323 -22.63 -19.40 -6.78
N ALA A 324 -23.75 -18.85 -6.30
CA ALA A 324 -25.08 -19.15 -6.86
C ALA A 324 -25.27 -18.63 -8.29
N GLU A 325 -24.78 -17.41 -8.57
CA GLU A 325 -24.88 -16.81 -9.91
C GLU A 325 -23.96 -17.57 -10.90
N ARG A 326 -22.75 -17.89 -10.45
CA ARG A 326 -21.76 -18.65 -11.24
C ARG A 326 -22.24 -20.04 -11.59
N ALA A 327 -22.86 -20.75 -10.63
CA ALA A 327 -23.48 -22.05 -10.87
C ALA A 327 -24.48 -22.01 -12.03
N ARG A 328 -25.39 -21.03 -12.02
CA ARG A 328 -26.38 -20.86 -13.10
C ARG A 328 -25.72 -20.60 -14.46
N LEU A 329 -24.73 -19.70 -14.51
CA LEU A 329 -24.01 -19.39 -15.75
C LEU A 329 -23.27 -20.63 -16.29
N LEU A 330 -22.64 -21.41 -15.42
CA LEU A 330 -21.94 -22.63 -15.80
C LEU A 330 -22.91 -23.71 -16.32
N GLN A 331 -24.13 -23.80 -15.78
CA GLN A 331 -25.16 -24.71 -16.32
C GLN A 331 -25.56 -24.34 -17.75
N GLU A 332 -25.66 -23.04 -18.04
CA GLU A 332 -26.00 -22.54 -19.38
C GLU A 332 -24.84 -22.73 -20.38
N MET A 333 -23.60 -22.67 -19.90
CA MET A 333 -22.39 -22.76 -20.73
C MET A 333 -21.94 -24.19 -21.01
N ALA A 334 -22.19 -25.13 -20.10
CA ALA A 334 -21.70 -26.50 -20.21
C ALA A 334 -22.24 -27.21 -21.45
N ALA A 335 -21.34 -27.83 -22.20
CA ALA A 335 -21.71 -28.72 -23.29
C ALA A 335 -22.50 -29.93 -22.75
N PRO A 336 -23.35 -30.57 -23.58
CA PRO A 336 -24.01 -31.82 -23.20
C PRO A 336 -22.98 -32.84 -22.70
N ALA A 337 -23.32 -33.52 -21.60
CA ALA A 337 -22.47 -34.57 -21.05
C ALA A 337 -22.14 -35.61 -22.15
N PRO A 338 -20.88 -36.09 -22.22
CA PRO A 338 -20.50 -37.08 -23.21
C PRO A 338 -21.30 -38.38 -23.03
N ASP A 339 -21.64 -39.07 -24.12
CA ASP A 339 -22.44 -40.31 -24.11
C ASP A 339 -21.78 -41.45 -23.30
N SER A 340 -20.47 -41.36 -23.03
CA SER A 340 -19.70 -42.30 -22.23
C SER A 340 -18.63 -41.54 -21.44
N PRO A 341 -19.00 -40.92 -20.31
CA PRO A 341 -18.05 -40.15 -19.51
C PRO A 341 -17.02 -41.11 -18.91
N THR A 342 -15.74 -40.83 -19.15
CA THR A 342 -14.65 -41.55 -18.46
C THR A 342 -14.50 -40.90 -17.08
N PRO A 343 -14.76 -41.62 -15.97
CA PRO A 343 -14.67 -41.05 -14.62
C PRO A 343 -13.35 -40.33 -14.41
N ALA A 344 -13.38 -39.19 -13.73
CA ALA A 344 -12.16 -38.39 -13.50
C ALA A 344 -11.08 -39.20 -12.79
N LEU A 345 -11.49 -40.10 -11.87
CA LEU A 345 -10.64 -41.05 -11.17
C LEU A 345 -11.29 -42.43 -11.10
N THR A 346 -10.46 -43.46 -10.95
CA THR A 346 -10.95 -44.80 -10.62
C THR A 346 -11.55 -44.84 -9.21
N PRO A 347 -12.45 -45.78 -8.89
CA PRO A 347 -12.97 -45.93 -7.54
C PRO A 347 -11.89 -46.15 -6.47
N ALA A 348 -10.75 -46.77 -6.83
CA ALA A 348 -9.63 -46.97 -5.93
C ALA A 348 -8.88 -45.66 -5.62
N GLN A 349 -8.60 -44.88 -6.66
CA GLN A 349 -8.00 -43.54 -6.52
C GLN A 349 -8.91 -42.60 -5.73
N TRP A 350 -10.21 -42.59 -6.02
CA TRP A 350 -11.17 -41.75 -5.30
C TRP A 350 -11.23 -42.09 -3.81
N ARG A 351 -11.26 -43.39 -3.47
CA ARG A 351 -11.19 -43.83 -2.06
C ARG A 351 -9.88 -43.44 -1.38
N ALA A 352 -8.76 -43.42 -2.11
CA ALA A 352 -7.48 -43.02 -1.55
C ALA A 352 -7.45 -41.52 -1.23
N LEU A 353 -8.01 -40.66 -2.09
CA LEU A 353 -8.11 -39.22 -1.83
C LEU A 353 -8.95 -38.89 -0.60
N ARG A 354 -10.06 -39.62 -0.38
CA ARG A 354 -10.98 -39.37 0.74
C ARG A 354 -10.54 -39.99 2.07
N ARG A 355 -9.40 -40.68 2.12
CA ARG A 355 -8.87 -41.14 3.42
C ARG A 355 -8.52 -39.92 4.26
N PRO A 356 -8.86 -39.90 5.56
CA PRO A 356 -8.40 -38.85 6.45
C PRO A 356 -6.89 -38.66 6.29
N CYS A 357 -6.44 -37.42 6.18
CA CYS A 357 -5.03 -37.14 6.33
C CYS A 357 -4.65 -37.51 7.78
N GLU A 358 -3.55 -38.23 7.95
CA GLU A 358 -3.01 -38.49 9.29
C GLU A 358 -1.99 -37.37 9.56
N PRO A 359 -2.06 -36.71 10.73
CA PRO A 359 -1.20 -35.59 11.07
C PRO A 359 0.26 -35.97 11.35
#